data_AF-A0A524MVD7-F1
#
_entry.id   AF-A0A524MVD7-F1
#
_cell.length_a   1.000
_cell.length_b   1.000
_cell.length_c   1.000
_cell.angle_alpha   90.00
_cell.angle_beta   90.00
_cell.angle_gamma   90.00
#
_symmetry.space_group_name_H-M   'P 1'
#
loop_
_entity.id
_entity.type
_entity.pdbx_description
1 polymer ?
#
loop_
_entity_poly.entity_id
_entity_poly.type
_entity_poly.pdbx_seq_one_letter_code
_entity_poly.pdbx_strand_id
1 'polypeptide(L)'
;MKLRSLTLLLVALLPFPGLALGPHEVVVLANRKSLQSVRVATEFAELRRIPQVNIINLDIPVLLTRDRTDISPDEFTRYIWVPATNAIDQHGISDHILAWVYSVDFPTRIRWAPSLSIQGITFLRNRLPESRDQVERGLYSSPLFAGPDGSDSRAFPAQSFDVMKAWLTEDMPIPSMMLGITGKYGNSLNTILGCLKRGMESDCTTPPGKIYLITGTDIRAQAREWQFPSVQRELAAARVTAVITNVPPARDPAILGIMMGLPNVKPQHYGQYTSGSFADHLTSAAGVFDAAHQTKLTAWIEAGATVSAGTVTEPFAIWSKFPSARVYAHQVAGCTLIESLYQSIKCPLQILLVGEPFAAPWSPCGADKLMVRAPEEGKPLSGKITAEVEVESGTVAAYTQFMFLLDGKMLGKTDGTGRFEFDTTLVKNGPHAFRVVAYRTGAVRSQIFVDIPIDIRNRP
;
A
#
# COMPACT_ATOMS: atom_id res chain seq x y z
N MET A 1 -37.63 -30.30 -8.38
CA MET A 1 -36.69 -29.16 -8.40
C MET A 1 -35.65 -29.46 -9.48
N LYS A 2 -35.78 -28.88 -10.69
CA LYS A 2 -34.87 -29.18 -11.81
C LYS A 2 -33.58 -28.39 -11.60
N LEU A 3 -32.49 -29.07 -11.21
CA LEU A 3 -31.14 -28.53 -11.40
C LEU A 3 -30.99 -28.26 -12.90
N ARG A 4 -30.95 -26.99 -13.31
CA ARG A 4 -30.63 -26.64 -14.69
C ARG A 4 -29.14 -26.93 -14.87
N SER A 5 -28.83 -27.96 -15.66
CA SER A 5 -27.48 -28.21 -16.14
C SER A 5 -27.04 -26.98 -16.92
N LEU A 6 -26.04 -26.26 -16.40
CA LEU A 6 -25.61 -24.97 -16.91
C LEU A 6 -24.49 -25.19 -17.92
N THR A 7 -24.64 -24.63 -19.13
CA THR A 7 -23.62 -24.66 -20.17
C THR A 7 -22.39 -23.87 -19.73
N LEU A 8 -21.21 -24.46 -19.92
CA LEU A 8 -19.90 -23.92 -19.54
C LEU A 8 -19.58 -22.61 -20.28
N LEU A 9 -19.13 -21.60 -19.55
CA LEU A 9 -18.21 -20.61 -20.09
C LEU A 9 -16.94 -20.60 -19.22
N LEU A 10 -15.79 -20.81 -19.86
CA LEU A 10 -14.48 -20.71 -19.26
C LEU A 10 -13.95 -19.31 -19.56
N VAL A 11 -14.12 -18.37 -18.64
CA VAL A 11 -13.53 -17.03 -18.80
C VAL A 11 -12.06 -17.10 -18.39
N ALA A 12 -11.18 -17.36 -19.36
CA ALA A 12 -9.74 -17.24 -19.18
C ALA A 12 -9.33 -15.78 -19.41
N LEU A 13 -9.16 -15.02 -18.32
CA LEU A 13 -8.70 -13.64 -18.41
C LEU A 13 -7.17 -13.56 -18.35
N LEU A 14 -6.64 -12.47 -18.92
CA LEU A 14 -5.21 -12.20 -19.03
C LEU A 14 -4.51 -12.35 -17.68
N PRO A 15 -3.26 -12.81 -17.66
CA PRO A 15 -2.52 -12.98 -16.41
C PRO A 15 -2.34 -11.63 -15.69
N PHE A 16 -2.81 -11.56 -14.45
CA PHE A 16 -2.58 -10.41 -13.56
C PHE A 16 -1.38 -10.67 -12.65
N PRO A 17 -0.65 -9.62 -12.24
CA PRO A 17 0.36 -9.75 -11.21
C PRO A 17 -0.29 -10.23 -9.90
N GLY A 18 0.33 -11.24 -9.26
CA GLY A 18 -0.13 -11.71 -7.96
C GLY A 18 0.32 -10.76 -6.86
N LEU A 19 -0.50 -9.78 -6.48
CA LEU A 19 -0.13 -8.80 -5.44
C LEU A 19 -0.44 -9.33 -4.05
N ALA A 20 0.38 -9.02 -3.05
CA ALA A 20 0.10 -9.40 -1.66
C ALA A 20 -1.10 -8.62 -1.08
N LEU A 21 -1.10 -7.29 -1.22
CA LEU A 21 -2.25 -6.44 -0.94
C LEU A 21 -3.15 -6.31 -2.19
N GLY A 22 -4.43 -6.58 -2.04
CA GLY A 22 -5.42 -6.59 -3.13
C GLY A 22 -6.16 -5.26 -3.29
N PRO A 23 -6.63 -4.90 -4.51
CA PRO A 23 -7.37 -3.66 -4.73
C PRO A 23 -8.67 -3.54 -3.92
N HIS A 24 -9.34 -4.66 -3.66
CA HIS A 24 -10.55 -4.71 -2.81
C HIS A 24 -10.24 -4.49 -1.33
N GLU A 25 -8.99 -4.65 -0.90
CA GLU A 25 -8.59 -4.55 0.51
C GLU A 25 -8.15 -3.14 0.91
N VAL A 26 -8.30 -2.15 0.01
CA VAL A 26 -7.85 -0.79 0.22
C VAL A 26 -8.98 0.19 0.01
N VAL A 27 -9.08 1.18 0.90
CA VAL A 27 -9.95 2.36 0.71
C VAL A 27 -9.11 3.52 0.21
N VAL A 28 -9.64 4.24 -0.79
CA VAL A 28 -9.02 5.47 -1.33
C VAL A 28 -9.81 6.67 -0.84
N LEU A 29 -9.16 7.56 -0.10
CA LEU A 29 -9.74 8.79 0.44
C LEU A 29 -9.45 9.95 -0.51
N ALA A 30 -10.49 10.54 -1.07
CA ALA A 30 -10.42 11.71 -1.94
C ALA A 30 -10.97 12.94 -1.22
N ASN A 31 -10.26 14.07 -1.31
CA ASN A 31 -10.80 15.35 -0.84
C ASN A 31 -11.77 15.90 -1.90
N ARG A 32 -13.07 15.82 -1.62
CA ARG A 32 -14.14 16.24 -2.54
C ARG A 32 -14.05 17.71 -2.94
N LYS A 33 -13.44 18.56 -2.10
CA LYS A 33 -13.27 19.99 -2.37
C LYS A 33 -12.03 20.31 -3.20
N SER A 34 -11.21 19.31 -3.55
CA SER A 34 -10.09 19.46 -4.48
C SER A 34 -10.30 18.65 -5.75
N LEU A 35 -10.34 19.34 -6.89
CA LEU A 35 -10.37 18.70 -8.21
C LEU A 35 -9.12 17.84 -8.47
N GLN A 36 -7.96 18.23 -7.94
CA GLN A 36 -6.73 17.44 -8.08
C GLN A 36 -6.82 16.17 -7.26
N SER A 37 -7.35 16.25 -6.04
CA SER A 37 -7.53 15.08 -5.16
C SER A 37 -8.50 14.06 -5.74
N VAL A 38 -9.65 14.51 -6.24
CA VAL A 38 -10.61 13.64 -6.92
C VAL A 38 -9.98 12.99 -8.15
N ARG A 39 -9.29 13.77 -8.99
CA ARG A 39 -8.64 13.25 -10.20
C ARG A 39 -7.57 12.20 -9.89
N VAL A 40 -6.66 12.47 -8.95
CA VAL A 40 -5.60 11.51 -8.56
C VAL A 40 -6.22 10.23 -7.98
N ALA A 41 -7.25 10.35 -7.15
CA ALA A 41 -7.94 9.19 -6.58
C ALA A 41 -8.61 8.33 -7.66
N THR A 42 -9.29 8.96 -8.63
CA THR A 42 -9.94 8.27 -9.75
C THR A 42 -8.92 7.58 -10.65
N GLU A 43 -7.87 8.28 -11.10
CA GLU A 43 -6.85 7.69 -11.97
C GLU A 43 -6.11 6.55 -11.27
N PHE A 44 -5.80 6.69 -9.97
CA PHE A 44 -5.23 5.61 -9.18
C PHE A 44 -6.16 4.39 -9.08
N ALA A 45 -7.44 4.63 -8.79
CA ALA A 45 -8.44 3.58 -8.67
C ALA A 45 -8.64 2.82 -10.00
N GLU A 46 -8.61 3.53 -11.12
CA GLU A 46 -8.67 2.93 -12.45
C GLU A 46 -7.42 2.09 -12.75
N LEU A 47 -6.22 2.63 -12.50
CA LEU A 47 -4.94 1.93 -12.69
C LEU A 47 -4.88 0.62 -11.88
N ARG A 48 -5.35 0.65 -10.63
CA ARG A 48 -5.29 -0.49 -9.71
C ARG A 48 -6.56 -1.32 -9.67
N ARG A 49 -7.61 -0.97 -10.43
CA ARG A 49 -8.93 -1.63 -10.39
C ARG A 49 -9.52 -1.73 -8.98
N ILE A 50 -9.40 -0.64 -8.23
CA ILE A 50 -10.02 -0.46 -6.92
C ILE A 50 -11.55 -0.47 -7.13
N PRO A 51 -12.32 -1.27 -6.37
CA PRO A 51 -13.78 -1.22 -6.46
C PRO A 51 -14.31 0.19 -6.21
N GLN A 52 -15.31 0.64 -6.97
CA GLN A 52 -15.84 2.00 -6.85
C GLN A 52 -16.35 2.31 -5.43
N VAL A 53 -16.91 1.30 -4.76
CA VAL A 53 -17.38 1.40 -3.37
C VAL A 53 -16.23 1.68 -2.38
N ASN A 54 -14.98 1.41 -2.74
CA ASN A 54 -13.80 1.68 -1.90
C ASN A 54 -13.30 3.13 -2.04
N ILE A 55 -13.84 3.93 -2.96
CA ILE A 55 -13.47 5.34 -3.13
C ILE A 55 -14.38 6.22 -2.27
N ILE A 56 -13.83 6.86 -1.25
CA ILE A 56 -14.57 7.67 -0.29
C ILE A 56 -14.23 9.14 -0.48
N ASN A 57 -15.24 9.92 -0.85
CA ASN A 57 -15.12 11.36 -1.04
C ASN A 57 -15.43 12.10 0.27
N LEU A 58 -14.41 12.73 0.84
CA LEU A 58 -14.49 13.45 2.11
C LEU A 58 -14.66 14.95 1.86
N ASP A 59 -15.63 15.57 2.53
CA ASP A 59 -15.86 17.01 2.50
C ASP A 59 -14.94 17.73 3.51
N ILE A 60 -13.67 17.92 3.13
CA ILE A 60 -12.67 18.58 3.96
C ILE A 60 -12.72 20.10 3.72
N PRO A 61 -12.82 20.93 4.77
CA PRO A 61 -12.77 22.38 4.62
C PRO A 61 -11.49 22.85 3.92
N VAL A 62 -11.63 23.70 2.88
CA VAL A 62 -10.49 24.22 2.07
C VAL A 62 -9.41 24.89 2.93
N LEU A 63 -9.82 25.53 4.03
CA LEU A 63 -8.91 26.17 5.00
C LEU A 63 -7.94 25.18 5.66
N LEU A 64 -8.21 23.88 5.62
CA LEU A 64 -7.36 22.85 6.21
C LEU A 64 -6.39 22.21 5.21
N THR A 65 -6.48 22.53 3.91
CA THR A 65 -5.73 21.79 2.87
C THR A 65 -4.93 22.66 1.91
N ARG A 66 -5.25 23.95 1.76
CA ARG A 66 -4.64 24.81 0.74
C ARG A 66 -3.25 25.31 1.09
N ASP A 67 -3.10 25.87 2.30
CA ASP A 67 -1.83 26.45 2.80
C ASP A 67 -1.44 25.87 4.17
N ARG A 68 -2.22 24.89 4.65
CA ARG A 68 -2.03 24.28 5.96
C ARG A 68 -1.65 22.82 5.80
N THR A 69 -0.57 22.47 6.46
CA THR A 69 -0.11 21.10 6.68
C THR A 69 -0.68 20.50 7.96
N ASP A 70 -1.20 21.33 8.86
CA ASP A 70 -1.64 20.94 10.20
C ASP A 70 -3.16 20.91 10.38
N ILE A 71 -3.65 19.84 11.01
CA ILE A 71 -5.03 19.66 11.47
C ILE A 71 -5.03 19.27 12.96
N SER A 72 -6.01 19.70 13.76
CA SER A 72 -6.14 19.21 15.15
C SER A 72 -6.69 17.78 15.20
N PRO A 73 -6.50 17.04 16.31
CA PRO A 73 -7.12 15.73 16.51
C PRO A 73 -8.65 15.75 16.33
N ASP A 74 -9.34 16.78 16.83
CA ASP A 74 -10.80 16.91 16.72
C ASP A 74 -11.24 17.18 15.28
N GLU A 75 -10.52 18.04 14.56
CA GLU A 75 -10.78 18.29 13.14
C GLU A 75 -10.52 17.03 12.30
N PHE A 76 -9.44 16.28 12.57
CA PHE A 76 -9.18 15.00 11.92
C PHE A 76 -10.31 14.01 12.19
N THR A 77 -10.73 13.89 13.45
CA THR A 77 -11.86 13.03 13.84
C THR A 77 -13.12 13.40 13.07
N ARG A 78 -13.46 14.69 13.05
CA ARG A 78 -14.71 15.22 12.47
C ARG A 78 -14.76 15.15 10.95
N TYR A 79 -13.67 15.51 10.27
CA TYR A 79 -13.67 15.71 8.82
C TYR A 79 -13.09 14.54 8.03
N ILE A 80 -12.32 13.65 8.67
CA ILE A 80 -11.64 12.55 8.00
C ILE A 80 -12.06 11.22 8.59
N TRP A 81 -11.80 10.99 9.87
CA TRP A 81 -11.99 9.68 10.49
C TRP A 81 -13.46 9.23 10.49
N VAL A 82 -14.35 9.98 11.14
CA VAL A 82 -15.78 9.60 11.28
C VAL A 82 -16.47 9.48 9.92
N PRO A 83 -16.31 10.43 8.97
CA PRO A 83 -16.92 10.27 7.66
C PRO A 83 -16.36 9.09 6.87
N ALA A 84 -15.05 8.80 6.98
CA ALA A 84 -14.44 7.64 6.32
C ALA A 84 -14.98 6.33 6.91
N THR A 85 -14.93 6.13 8.23
CA THR A 85 -15.41 4.89 8.85
C THR A 85 -16.90 4.68 8.63
N ASN A 86 -17.73 5.74 8.73
CA ASN A 86 -19.15 5.65 8.43
C ASN A 86 -19.41 5.23 6.99
N ALA A 87 -18.64 5.76 6.04
CA ALA A 87 -18.77 5.35 4.63
C ALA A 87 -18.34 3.90 4.44
N ILE A 88 -17.22 3.45 5.02
CA ILE A 88 -16.78 2.03 4.97
C ILE A 88 -17.88 1.11 5.52
N ASP A 89 -18.48 1.46 6.66
CA ASP A 89 -19.55 0.68 7.29
C ASP A 89 -20.83 0.68 6.45
N GLN A 90 -21.28 1.84 5.96
CA GLN A 90 -22.45 1.97 5.09
C GLN A 90 -22.26 1.22 3.75
N HIS A 91 -21.03 1.18 3.27
CA HIS A 91 -20.65 0.44 2.08
C HIS A 91 -20.60 -1.06 2.33
N GLY A 92 -20.48 -1.51 3.58
CA GLY A 92 -20.41 -2.92 3.95
C GLY A 92 -19.09 -3.56 3.53
N ILE A 93 -17.98 -2.82 3.63
CA ILE A 93 -16.64 -3.28 3.21
C ILE A 93 -15.65 -3.44 4.38
N SER A 94 -16.03 -3.07 5.60
CA SER A 94 -15.15 -3.04 6.78
C SER A 94 -14.38 -4.34 7.04
N ASP A 95 -14.98 -5.50 6.75
CA ASP A 95 -14.43 -6.83 7.05
C ASP A 95 -13.15 -7.20 6.28
N HIS A 96 -12.86 -6.50 5.17
CA HIS A 96 -11.74 -6.86 4.30
C HIS A 96 -10.82 -5.68 3.96
N ILE A 97 -11.05 -4.49 4.52
CA ILE A 97 -10.12 -3.37 4.37
C ILE A 97 -8.91 -3.55 5.29
N LEU A 98 -7.73 -3.53 4.70
CA LEU A 98 -6.43 -3.70 5.36
C LEU A 98 -5.59 -2.42 5.38
N ALA A 99 -5.83 -1.47 4.47
CA ALA A 99 -5.09 -0.21 4.40
C ALA A 99 -5.90 0.95 3.83
N TRP A 100 -5.49 2.17 4.16
CA TRP A 100 -6.06 3.41 3.61
C TRP A 100 -5.06 4.11 2.68
N VAL A 101 -5.55 4.70 1.61
CA VAL A 101 -4.74 5.48 0.67
C VAL A 101 -5.31 6.88 0.58
N TYR A 102 -4.54 7.87 1.03
CA TYR A 102 -4.85 9.27 0.87
C TYR A 102 -4.49 9.73 -0.54
N SER A 103 -5.42 10.39 -1.22
CA SER A 103 -5.08 11.18 -2.41
C SER A 103 -4.27 12.43 -2.03
N VAL A 104 -4.14 13.39 -2.95
CA VAL A 104 -3.48 14.69 -2.71
C VAL A 104 -4.38 15.67 -1.96
N ASP A 105 -3.85 16.81 -1.54
CA ASP A 105 -4.56 17.90 -0.84
C ASP A 105 -5.24 17.47 0.48
N PHE A 106 -4.51 16.71 1.29
CA PHE A 106 -4.83 16.43 2.69
C PHE A 106 -3.80 17.11 3.62
N PRO A 107 -4.17 17.46 4.86
CA PRO A 107 -3.19 17.83 5.87
C PRO A 107 -2.20 16.68 6.07
N THR A 108 -0.94 17.00 6.38
CA THR A 108 0.10 15.99 6.59
C THR A 108 0.39 15.74 8.07
N ARG A 109 -0.06 16.63 8.96
CA ARG A 109 0.31 16.68 10.39
C ARG A 109 -0.87 16.83 11.32
N ILE A 110 -0.81 16.14 12.45
CA ILE A 110 -1.69 16.38 13.58
C ILE A 110 -1.02 17.33 14.56
N ARG A 111 -1.74 18.39 14.96
CA ARG A 111 -1.33 19.32 16.02
C ARG A 111 -1.35 18.61 17.37
N TRP A 112 -0.23 17.99 17.69
CA TRP A 112 0.08 17.33 18.95
C TRP A 112 1.56 17.58 19.26
N ALA A 113 2.03 17.33 20.48
CA ALA A 113 3.39 17.71 20.90
C ALA A 113 4.22 16.48 21.31
N PRO A 114 5.22 16.06 20.51
CA PRO A 114 5.59 16.57 19.17
C PRO A 114 4.61 16.11 18.07
N SER A 115 4.50 16.80 16.93
CA SER A 115 3.46 16.47 15.92
C SER A 115 3.48 15.01 15.47
N LEU A 116 2.29 14.47 15.21
CA LEU A 116 2.11 13.19 14.52
C LEU A 116 1.96 13.45 13.02
N SER A 117 2.25 12.45 12.19
CA SER A 117 1.74 12.46 10.82
C SER A 117 0.26 12.10 10.82
N ILE A 118 -0.47 12.54 9.78
CA ILE A 118 -1.85 12.10 9.56
C ILE A 118 -1.92 10.57 9.46
N GLN A 119 -0.92 9.96 8.82
CA GLN A 119 -0.79 8.51 8.70
C GLN A 119 -0.55 7.85 10.06
N GLY A 120 0.14 8.51 11.00
CA GLY A 120 0.37 8.04 12.36
C GLY A 120 -0.90 7.96 13.20
N ILE A 121 -1.78 8.99 13.16
CA ILE A 121 -3.07 8.92 13.87
C ILE A 121 -4.04 7.93 13.21
N THR A 122 -3.99 7.79 11.88
CA THR A 122 -4.74 6.75 11.16
C THR A 122 -4.28 5.36 11.56
N PHE A 123 -2.96 5.16 11.64
CA PHE A 123 -2.36 3.91 12.11
C PHE A 123 -2.88 3.52 13.49
N LEU A 124 -2.98 4.48 14.41
CA LEU A 124 -3.51 4.28 15.76
C LEU A 124 -5.04 4.15 15.83
N ARG A 125 -5.73 4.17 14.70
CA ARG A 125 -7.19 4.14 14.58
C ARG A 125 -7.86 5.33 15.29
N ASN A 126 -7.36 6.54 15.02
CA ASN A 126 -7.82 7.79 15.65
C ASN A 126 -7.65 7.86 17.17
N ARG A 127 -6.74 7.05 17.72
CA ARG A 127 -6.29 7.17 19.11
C ARG A 127 -5.03 8.01 19.15
N LEU A 128 -4.89 8.83 20.18
CA LEU A 128 -3.64 9.49 20.49
C LEU A 128 -2.66 8.50 21.14
N PRO A 129 -1.35 8.68 20.98
CA PRO A 129 -0.34 7.93 21.72
C PRO A 129 -0.54 8.07 23.23
N GLU A 130 -0.18 7.04 23.98
CA GLU A 130 -0.36 6.98 25.44
C GLU A 130 0.54 8.00 26.17
N SER A 131 1.68 8.34 25.57
CA SER A 131 2.61 9.33 26.12
C SER A 131 3.37 10.08 25.05
N ARG A 132 3.87 11.26 25.41
CA ARG A 132 4.81 12.05 24.60
C ARG A 132 6.07 11.26 24.24
N ASP A 133 6.60 10.49 25.18
CA ASP A 133 7.83 9.72 25.03
C ASP A 133 7.73 8.65 23.93
N GLN A 134 6.57 8.01 23.76
CA GLN A 134 6.34 7.07 22.65
C GLN A 134 6.67 7.66 21.29
N VAL A 135 6.41 8.95 21.12
CA VAL A 135 6.61 9.68 19.87
C VAL A 135 7.97 10.35 19.84
N GLU A 136 8.31 11.15 20.86
CA GLU A 136 9.53 11.95 20.90
C GLU A 136 10.80 11.08 20.90
N ARG A 137 10.78 9.96 21.63
CA ARG A 137 11.91 9.05 21.75
C ARG A 137 11.78 7.81 20.85
N GLY A 138 10.71 7.73 20.05
CA GLY A 138 10.48 6.62 19.12
C GLY A 138 10.30 5.27 19.83
N LEU A 139 9.62 5.29 20.99
CA LEU A 139 9.41 4.12 21.84
C LEU A 139 8.14 3.35 21.51
N TYR A 140 7.25 3.90 20.69
CA TYR A 140 6.13 3.12 20.15
C TYR A 140 6.67 1.93 19.33
N SER A 141 6.14 0.74 19.59
CA SER A 141 6.51 -0.48 18.87
C SER A 141 5.32 -0.95 18.04
N SER A 142 5.41 -0.73 16.73
CA SER A 142 4.42 -1.19 15.77
C SER A 142 4.29 -2.71 15.81
N PRO A 143 3.07 -3.25 15.89
CA PRO A 143 2.86 -4.69 15.76
C PRO A 143 3.17 -5.19 14.34
N LEU A 144 3.23 -4.30 13.34
CA LEU A 144 3.57 -4.69 11.97
C LEU A 144 5.08 -4.75 11.73
N PHE A 145 5.90 -4.23 12.66
CA PHE A 145 7.35 -4.17 12.49
C PHE A 145 7.96 -5.58 12.54
N ALA A 146 8.62 -5.97 11.45
CA ALA A 146 9.19 -7.30 11.30
C ALA A 146 10.66 -7.38 11.77
N GLY A 147 11.17 -6.35 12.43
CA GLY A 147 12.55 -6.31 12.91
C GLY A 147 13.58 -6.13 11.78
N PRO A 148 14.87 -6.14 12.15
CA PRO A 148 15.40 -6.36 13.49
C PRO A 148 15.31 -5.12 14.40
N ASP A 149 15.23 -5.33 15.71
CA ASP A 149 15.18 -4.26 16.74
C ASP A 149 16.57 -3.87 17.31
N GLY A 150 17.64 -4.32 16.64
CA GLY A 150 19.04 -4.10 17.03
C GLY A 150 19.96 -5.09 16.30
N SER A 151 21.28 -4.91 16.41
CA SER A 151 22.29 -5.73 15.72
C SER A 151 22.14 -7.23 15.94
N ASP A 152 21.73 -7.62 17.15
CA ASP A 152 21.63 -9.02 17.59
C ASP A 152 20.19 -9.52 17.65
N SER A 153 19.22 -8.69 17.23
CA SER A 153 17.80 -9.05 17.28
C SER A 153 17.41 -9.88 16.07
N ARG A 154 16.55 -10.89 16.31
CA ARG A 154 15.98 -11.70 15.22
C ARG A 154 15.03 -10.84 14.38
N ALA A 155 15.14 -10.93 13.07
CA ALA A 155 14.16 -10.41 12.14
C ALA A 155 13.13 -11.50 11.80
N PHE A 156 11.87 -11.11 11.66
CA PHE A 156 10.78 -12.01 11.26
C PHE A 156 10.68 -12.09 9.73
N PRO A 157 10.22 -13.21 9.16
CA PRO A 157 9.96 -13.29 7.73
C PRO A 157 8.98 -12.21 7.26
N ALA A 158 9.12 -11.77 6.00
CA ALA A 158 8.16 -10.88 5.38
C ALA A 158 6.76 -11.51 5.37
N GLN A 159 5.75 -10.70 5.64
CA GLN A 159 4.35 -11.11 5.69
C GLN A 159 3.46 -10.11 4.97
N SER A 160 2.41 -10.61 4.33
CA SER A 160 1.34 -9.78 3.78
C SER A 160 0.38 -9.30 4.86
N PHE A 161 -0.33 -8.20 4.61
CA PHE A 161 -1.24 -7.61 5.60
C PHE A 161 -2.41 -8.53 5.97
N ASP A 162 -2.90 -9.38 5.07
CA ASP A 162 -3.97 -10.35 5.38
C ASP A 162 -3.49 -11.40 6.40
N VAL A 163 -2.23 -11.84 6.28
CA VAL A 163 -1.57 -12.74 7.24
C VAL A 163 -1.45 -12.02 8.58
N MET A 164 -1.08 -10.74 8.56
CA MET A 164 -1.03 -9.93 9.77
C MET A 164 -2.38 -9.75 10.44
N LYS A 165 -3.43 -9.46 9.66
CA LYS A 165 -4.81 -9.34 10.13
C LYS A 165 -5.31 -10.63 10.77
N ALA A 166 -4.90 -11.79 10.27
CA ALA A 166 -5.33 -13.07 10.82
C ALA A 166 -4.92 -13.28 12.30
N TRP A 167 -3.75 -12.77 12.72
CA TRP A 167 -3.30 -12.87 14.11
C TRP A 167 -3.53 -11.61 14.93
N LEU A 168 -3.55 -10.43 14.32
CA LEU A 168 -3.87 -9.16 15.00
C LEU A 168 -5.37 -8.93 15.18
N THR A 169 -6.20 -9.51 14.32
CA THR A 169 -7.67 -9.36 14.34
C THR A 169 -8.07 -7.87 14.35
N GLU A 170 -8.96 -7.46 15.25
CA GLU A 170 -9.38 -6.07 15.40
C GLU A 170 -8.31 -5.15 15.99
N ASP A 171 -7.23 -5.68 16.54
CA ASP A 171 -6.12 -4.86 17.01
C ASP A 171 -5.15 -4.45 15.90
N MET A 172 -5.36 -4.95 14.68
CA MET A 172 -4.53 -4.53 13.54
C MET A 172 -4.65 -3.00 13.35
N PRO A 173 -3.52 -2.28 13.38
CA PRO A 173 -3.52 -0.86 13.05
C PRO A 173 -3.91 -0.66 11.58
N ILE A 174 -4.15 0.58 11.16
CA ILE A 174 -4.49 0.89 9.75
C ILE A 174 -3.26 1.49 9.05
N PRO A 175 -2.45 0.68 8.34
CA PRO A 175 -1.48 1.18 7.38
C PRO A 175 -2.10 2.22 6.44
N SER A 176 -1.35 3.28 6.16
CA SER A 176 -1.76 4.24 5.14
C SER A 176 -0.61 4.89 4.40
N MET A 177 -0.87 5.29 3.17
CA MET A 177 0.07 6.02 2.32
C MET A 177 -0.63 7.18 1.61
N MET A 178 0.13 8.18 1.19
CA MET A 178 -0.38 9.30 0.41
C MET A 178 0.13 9.20 -1.03
N LEU A 179 -0.76 9.35 -2.02
CA LEU A 179 -0.41 9.19 -3.44
C LEU A 179 0.52 10.28 -3.97
N GLY A 180 0.51 11.46 -3.34
CA GLY A 180 1.36 12.57 -3.71
C GLY A 180 1.18 13.77 -2.80
N ILE A 181 2.09 14.74 -2.94
CA ILE A 181 2.00 16.04 -2.27
C ILE A 181 2.00 17.10 -3.35
N THR A 182 0.98 17.94 -3.35
CA THR A 182 0.80 19.11 -4.23
C THR A 182 1.16 20.39 -3.47
N GLY A 183 1.20 21.52 -4.17
CA GLY A 183 1.46 22.82 -3.55
C GLY A 183 2.93 23.08 -3.25
N LYS A 184 3.22 23.90 -2.22
CA LYS A 184 4.57 24.36 -1.91
C LYS A 184 5.48 23.19 -1.53
N TYR A 185 6.64 23.09 -2.20
CA TYR A 185 7.56 21.96 -2.10
C TYR A 185 6.95 20.58 -2.42
N GLY A 186 5.75 20.55 -3.01
CA GLY A 186 5.13 19.38 -3.61
C GLY A 186 5.63 19.10 -5.03
N ASN A 187 5.04 18.11 -5.67
CA ASN A 187 5.23 17.78 -7.07
C ASN A 187 4.08 18.32 -7.93
N SER A 188 4.33 18.39 -9.24
CA SER A 188 3.26 18.65 -10.20
C SER A 188 2.29 17.47 -10.27
N LEU A 189 1.05 17.73 -10.70
CA LEU A 189 0.08 16.66 -10.93
C LEU A 189 0.60 15.61 -11.93
N ASN A 190 1.28 16.03 -12.99
CA ASN A 190 1.87 15.12 -13.98
C ASN A 190 2.96 14.23 -13.36
N THR A 191 3.81 14.79 -12.50
CA THR A 191 4.82 14.01 -11.76
C THR A 191 4.17 12.95 -10.89
N ILE A 192 3.09 13.30 -10.18
CA ILE A 192 2.35 12.38 -9.31
C ILE A 192 1.71 11.26 -10.13
N LEU A 193 0.94 11.59 -11.17
CA LEU A 193 0.32 10.59 -12.03
C LEU A 193 1.36 9.69 -12.73
N GLY A 194 2.49 10.27 -13.15
CA GLY A 194 3.62 9.51 -13.68
C GLY A 194 4.25 8.56 -12.64
N CYS A 195 4.33 8.96 -11.37
CA CYS A 195 4.77 8.12 -10.26
C CYS A 195 3.82 6.92 -10.05
N LEU A 196 2.51 7.16 -10.08
CA LEU A 196 1.51 6.09 -9.94
C LEU A 196 1.58 5.09 -11.10
N LYS A 197 1.77 5.59 -12.32
CA LYS A 197 1.97 4.73 -13.48
C LYS A 197 3.23 3.88 -13.36
N ARG A 198 4.36 4.48 -12.93
CA ARG A 198 5.61 3.74 -12.67
C ARG A 198 5.44 2.64 -11.62
N GLY A 199 4.64 2.87 -10.58
CA GLY A 199 4.36 1.84 -9.59
C GLY A 199 3.62 0.64 -10.17
N MET A 200 2.56 0.87 -10.95
CA MET A 200 1.83 -0.18 -11.66
C MET A 200 2.72 -0.93 -12.68
N GLU A 201 3.50 -0.19 -13.48
CA GLU A 201 4.43 -0.76 -14.45
C GLU A 201 5.57 -1.57 -13.80
N SER A 202 5.76 -1.47 -12.49
CA SER A 202 6.81 -2.20 -11.78
C SER A 202 6.42 -3.64 -11.46
N ASP A 203 5.13 -3.96 -11.35
CA ASP A 203 4.68 -5.23 -10.82
C ASP A 203 5.21 -6.41 -11.64
N CYS A 204 5.70 -7.44 -10.95
CA CYS A 204 6.21 -8.67 -11.58
C CYS A 204 7.36 -8.47 -12.59
N THR A 205 8.11 -7.36 -12.54
CA THR A 205 9.18 -7.08 -13.51
C THR A 205 10.56 -7.61 -13.11
N THR A 206 10.80 -7.87 -11.82
CA THR A 206 12.11 -8.26 -11.28
C THR A 206 13.27 -7.45 -11.89
N PRO A 207 13.23 -6.11 -11.78
CA PRO A 207 14.07 -5.25 -12.60
C PRO A 207 15.56 -5.42 -12.25
N PRO A 208 16.47 -5.34 -13.23
CA PRO A 208 17.90 -5.28 -12.96
C PRO A 208 18.25 -3.94 -12.31
N GLY A 209 19.36 -3.90 -11.57
CA GLY A 209 19.87 -2.67 -10.98
C GLY A 209 20.50 -2.90 -9.61
N LYS A 210 20.71 -1.80 -8.88
CA LYS A 210 21.37 -1.84 -7.57
C LYS A 210 20.57 -1.07 -6.52
N ILE A 211 20.64 -1.58 -5.29
CA ILE A 211 20.25 -0.85 -4.09
C ILE A 211 21.51 -0.22 -3.50
N TYR A 212 21.47 1.08 -3.22
CA TYR A 212 22.58 1.79 -2.59
C TYR A 212 22.28 2.05 -1.11
N LEU A 213 23.11 1.49 -0.23
CA LEU A 213 23.08 1.71 1.21
C LEU A 213 24.25 2.62 1.57
N ILE A 214 23.95 3.92 1.71
CA ILE A 214 24.98 4.97 1.81
C ILE A 214 25.37 5.20 3.27
N THR A 215 26.64 4.99 3.58
CA THR A 215 27.25 5.28 4.89
C THR A 215 27.81 6.71 4.94
N GLY A 216 28.10 7.22 6.13
CA GLY A 216 28.65 8.57 6.30
C GLY A 216 29.01 8.91 7.74
N THR A 217 29.54 10.11 7.94
CA THR A 217 29.89 10.63 9.27
C THR A 217 28.76 11.42 9.94
N ASP A 218 27.69 11.76 9.22
CA ASP A 218 26.49 12.38 9.79
C ASP A 218 25.73 11.34 10.63
N ILE A 219 25.28 11.73 11.83
CA ILE A 219 24.50 10.86 12.72
C ILE A 219 23.25 10.28 12.02
N ARG A 220 22.70 11.01 11.04
CA ARG A 220 21.57 10.56 10.23
C ARG A 220 21.90 9.33 9.39
N ALA A 221 23.12 9.22 8.87
CA ALA A 221 23.58 8.04 8.16
C ALA A 221 23.83 6.91 9.18
N GLN A 222 24.67 7.19 10.19
CA GLN A 222 25.12 6.23 11.20
C GLN A 222 23.97 5.51 11.92
N ALA A 223 22.84 6.18 12.13
CA ALA A 223 21.66 5.62 12.80
C ALA A 223 21.17 4.28 12.19
N ARG A 224 21.34 4.06 10.87
CA ARG A 224 20.86 2.87 10.17
C ARG A 224 21.97 1.92 9.70
N GLU A 225 23.24 2.34 9.74
CA GLU A 225 24.35 1.59 9.10
C GLU A 225 24.55 0.19 9.66
N TRP A 226 24.29 -0.02 10.94
CA TRP A 226 24.39 -1.32 11.59
C TRP A 226 23.56 -2.42 10.91
N GLN A 227 22.50 -2.03 10.19
CA GLN A 227 21.59 -2.94 9.47
C GLN A 227 22.18 -3.42 8.14
N PHE A 228 23.03 -2.61 7.50
CA PHE A 228 23.37 -2.76 6.08
C PHE A 228 24.06 -4.08 5.73
N PRO A 229 25.05 -4.58 6.49
CA PRO A 229 25.71 -5.84 6.14
C PRO A 229 24.75 -7.05 6.17
N SER A 230 23.79 -7.05 7.10
CA SER A 230 22.81 -8.14 7.21
C SER A 230 21.84 -8.13 6.03
N VAL A 231 21.32 -6.95 5.68
CA VAL A 231 20.40 -6.76 4.56
C VAL A 231 21.09 -7.04 3.22
N GLN A 232 22.35 -6.63 3.05
CA GLN A 232 23.12 -6.96 1.84
C GLN A 232 23.22 -8.48 1.62
N ARG A 233 23.42 -9.27 2.70
CA ARG A 233 23.44 -10.74 2.61
C ARG A 233 22.06 -11.32 2.25
N GLU A 234 20.99 -10.80 2.86
CA GLU A 234 19.60 -11.22 2.58
C GLU A 234 19.24 -10.96 1.10
N LEU A 235 19.58 -9.77 0.59
CA LEU A 235 19.37 -9.40 -0.81
C LEU A 235 20.24 -10.23 -1.78
N ALA A 236 21.50 -10.48 -1.44
CA ALA A 236 22.38 -11.32 -2.25
C ALA A 236 21.87 -12.77 -2.34
N ALA A 237 21.31 -13.31 -1.27
CA ALA A 237 20.67 -14.63 -1.27
C ALA A 237 19.45 -14.68 -2.23
N ALA A 238 18.75 -13.55 -2.39
CA ALA A 238 17.69 -13.37 -3.38
C ALA A 238 18.17 -12.88 -4.76
N ARG A 239 19.49 -12.90 -5.02
CA ARG A 239 20.13 -12.46 -6.27
C ARG A 239 19.92 -10.98 -6.62
N VAL A 240 19.68 -10.13 -5.61
CA VAL A 240 19.57 -8.68 -5.76
C VAL A 240 20.86 -8.02 -5.26
N THR A 241 21.40 -7.08 -6.05
CA THR A 241 22.66 -6.41 -5.72
C THR A 241 22.42 -5.22 -4.80
N ALA A 242 23.01 -5.26 -3.60
CA ALA A 242 23.12 -4.10 -2.71
C ALA A 242 24.58 -3.65 -2.56
N VAL A 243 24.82 -2.35 -2.69
CA VAL A 243 26.13 -1.71 -2.58
C VAL A 243 26.17 -0.87 -1.31
N ILE A 244 27.07 -1.23 -0.40
CA ILE A 244 27.40 -0.41 0.77
C ILE A 244 28.56 0.50 0.39
N THR A 245 28.38 1.82 0.48
CA THR A 245 29.37 2.81 0.05
C THR A 245 29.18 4.13 0.80
N ASN A 246 30.24 4.92 0.96
CA ASN A 246 30.16 6.27 1.51
C ASN A 246 30.00 7.36 0.43
N VAL A 247 29.90 6.96 -0.84
CA VAL A 247 29.73 7.87 -1.97
C VAL A 247 28.39 7.57 -2.65
N PRO A 248 27.50 8.56 -2.82
CA PRO A 248 26.28 8.39 -3.59
C PRO A 248 26.57 7.93 -5.03
N PRO A 249 25.67 7.15 -5.66
CA PRO A 249 25.85 6.78 -7.06
C PRO A 249 25.99 8.02 -7.95
N ALA A 250 26.79 7.87 -9.00
CA ALA A 250 27.04 8.92 -9.98
C ALA A 250 26.55 8.45 -11.36
N ARG A 251 25.36 8.92 -11.75
CA ARG A 251 24.72 8.62 -13.03
C ARG A 251 24.52 7.11 -13.27
N ASP A 252 24.16 6.35 -12.24
CA ASP A 252 23.86 4.91 -12.44
C ASP A 252 22.57 4.76 -13.30
N PRO A 253 22.56 3.89 -14.32
CA PRO A 253 21.42 3.78 -15.23
C PRO A 253 20.25 2.98 -14.66
N ALA A 254 20.39 2.30 -13.51
CA ALA A 254 19.35 1.45 -12.94
C ALA A 254 19.45 1.36 -11.40
N ILE A 255 18.79 2.31 -10.73
CA ILE A 255 18.71 2.40 -9.27
C ILE A 255 17.40 1.76 -8.79
N LEU A 256 17.51 0.62 -8.11
CA LEU A 256 16.39 -0.06 -7.46
C LEU A 256 16.01 0.62 -6.14
N GLY A 257 16.99 1.22 -5.46
CA GLY A 257 16.72 1.99 -4.27
C GLY A 257 17.95 2.72 -3.73
N ILE A 258 17.69 3.73 -2.91
CA ILE A 258 18.72 4.47 -2.18
C ILE A 258 18.26 4.63 -0.74
N MET A 259 19.12 4.25 0.19
CA MET A 259 18.96 4.57 1.60
C MET A 259 20.17 5.35 2.06
N MET A 260 19.96 6.58 2.54
CA MET A 260 21.05 7.44 3.02
C MET A 260 20.64 8.32 4.20
N GLY A 261 21.55 9.11 4.76
CA GLY A 261 21.22 10.06 5.82
C GLY A 261 22.00 11.36 5.67
N LEU A 262 21.34 12.39 5.16
CA LEU A 262 21.88 13.74 4.99
C LEU A 262 20.72 14.74 5.04
N PRO A 263 20.93 15.99 5.52
CA PRO A 263 19.89 17.01 5.50
C PRO A 263 19.53 17.49 4.09
N ASN A 264 20.50 17.46 3.16
CA ASN A 264 20.33 17.93 1.80
C ASN A 264 20.93 16.92 0.82
N VAL A 265 20.12 16.51 -0.15
CA VAL A 265 20.47 15.52 -1.18
C VAL A 265 20.09 16.06 -2.56
N LYS A 266 20.66 15.47 -3.62
CA LYS A 266 20.40 15.83 -5.02
C LYS A 266 19.99 14.60 -5.84
N PRO A 267 18.78 14.04 -5.62
CA PRO A 267 18.33 12.79 -6.22
C PRO A 267 18.48 12.74 -7.74
N GLN A 268 18.29 13.87 -8.42
CA GLN A 268 18.39 14.02 -9.87
C GLN A 268 19.81 13.84 -10.43
N HIS A 269 20.86 13.88 -9.59
CA HIS A 269 22.25 13.67 -10.03
C HIS A 269 22.72 12.23 -9.85
N TYR A 270 21.95 11.40 -9.14
CA TYR A 270 22.38 10.07 -8.75
C TYR A 270 22.25 9.03 -9.88
N GLY A 271 21.25 9.17 -10.75
CA GLY A 271 21.03 8.25 -11.87
C GLY A 271 19.57 8.14 -12.27
N GLN A 272 19.22 7.01 -12.87
CA GLN A 272 17.86 6.67 -13.27
C GLN A 272 17.26 5.67 -12.28
N TYR A 273 16.12 6.02 -11.71
CA TYR A 273 15.39 5.17 -10.77
C TYR A 273 14.48 4.23 -11.55
N THR A 274 14.48 2.94 -11.19
CA THR A 274 13.59 1.97 -11.81
C THR A 274 12.14 2.19 -11.36
N SER A 275 11.19 1.71 -12.15
CA SER A 275 9.82 1.49 -11.69
C SER A 275 9.83 0.61 -10.44
N GLY A 276 9.03 0.97 -9.43
CA GLY A 276 8.97 0.31 -8.13
C GLY A 276 10.11 0.63 -7.18
N SER A 277 11.01 1.55 -7.52
CA SER A 277 12.10 1.95 -6.63
C SER A 277 11.62 2.69 -5.37
N PHE A 278 12.24 2.36 -4.24
CA PHE A 278 12.12 3.11 -3.00
C PHE A 278 13.41 3.87 -2.73
N ALA A 279 13.31 5.18 -2.49
CA ALA A 279 14.47 5.99 -2.13
C ALA A 279 14.15 6.94 -0.99
N ASP A 280 15.01 6.98 0.01
CA ASP A 280 14.89 7.89 1.15
C ASP A 280 16.21 8.48 1.61
N HIS A 281 16.06 9.54 2.40
CA HIS A 281 17.15 10.11 3.17
C HIS A 281 16.63 10.39 4.57
N LEU A 282 17.33 9.85 5.56
CA LEU A 282 17.04 10.15 6.96
C LEU A 282 17.39 11.62 7.17
N THR A 283 16.38 12.43 7.44
CA THR A 283 16.51 13.81 7.87
C THR A 283 15.26 14.22 8.63
N SER A 284 15.32 15.36 9.31
CA SER A 284 14.33 15.72 10.32
C SER A 284 13.08 16.39 9.76
N ALA A 285 13.10 16.86 8.52
CA ALA A 285 12.06 17.70 7.95
C ALA A 285 11.74 17.40 6.48
N ALA A 286 11.98 16.15 6.04
CA ALA A 286 11.68 15.71 4.67
C ALA A 286 10.18 15.71 4.34
N GLY A 287 9.30 15.58 5.35
CA GLY A 287 7.84 15.68 5.24
C GLY A 287 7.26 17.01 5.76
N VAL A 288 8.10 18.03 5.99
CA VAL A 288 7.70 19.37 6.46
C VAL A 288 7.64 20.32 5.26
N PHE A 289 6.49 20.39 4.59
CA PHE A 289 6.29 21.12 3.32
C PHE A 289 6.07 22.64 3.46
N ASP A 290 6.11 23.16 4.67
CA ASP A 290 6.05 24.58 4.98
C ASP A 290 7.42 25.20 5.31
N ALA A 291 8.49 24.38 5.38
CA ALA A 291 9.86 24.83 5.69
C ALA A 291 10.87 24.51 4.58
N ALA A 292 11.82 25.42 4.32
CA ALA A 292 12.74 25.32 3.17
C ALA A 292 14.10 24.61 3.42
N HIS A 293 14.45 24.34 4.68
CA HIS A 293 15.85 24.13 5.10
C HIS A 293 16.46 22.75 4.80
N GLN A 294 15.65 21.76 4.40
CA GLN A 294 16.07 20.39 4.09
C GLN A 294 15.35 19.91 2.85
N THR A 295 16.02 19.06 2.06
CA THR A 295 15.42 18.42 0.88
C THR A 295 14.13 17.69 1.28
N LYS A 296 13.08 17.83 0.47
CA LYS A 296 11.80 17.15 0.71
C LYS A 296 11.80 15.78 0.07
N LEU A 297 11.01 14.88 0.64
CA LEU A 297 10.81 13.54 0.08
C LEU A 297 10.32 13.59 -1.38
N THR A 298 9.58 14.65 -1.75
CA THR A 298 9.06 14.90 -3.11
C THR A 298 10.16 15.10 -4.14
N ALA A 299 11.38 15.45 -3.74
CA ALA A 299 12.53 15.52 -4.65
C ALA A 299 12.96 14.13 -5.17
N TRP A 300 12.73 13.06 -4.42
CA TRP A 300 12.97 11.70 -4.88
C TRP A 300 11.94 11.28 -5.94
N ILE A 301 10.67 11.61 -5.71
CA ILE A 301 9.58 11.35 -6.66
C ILE A 301 9.78 12.14 -7.95
N GLU A 302 10.20 13.41 -7.83
CA GLU A 302 10.55 14.27 -8.97
C GLU A 302 11.71 13.67 -9.80
N ALA A 303 12.69 13.07 -9.13
CA ALA A 303 13.83 12.43 -9.79
C ALA A 303 13.50 11.06 -10.40
N GLY A 304 12.32 10.50 -10.15
CA GLY A 304 11.85 9.25 -10.75
C GLY A 304 11.59 8.10 -9.77
N ALA A 305 11.89 8.25 -8.47
CA ALA A 305 11.55 7.22 -7.48
C ALA A 305 10.04 6.96 -7.46
N THR A 306 9.66 5.73 -7.09
CA THR A 306 8.24 5.33 -7.01
C THR A 306 7.65 5.61 -5.63
N VAL A 307 8.46 5.46 -4.58
CA VAL A 307 8.06 5.80 -3.21
C VAL A 307 9.21 6.47 -2.47
N SER A 308 8.86 7.42 -1.61
CA SER A 308 9.77 8.02 -0.64
C SER A 308 9.07 8.20 0.71
N ALA A 309 9.87 8.48 1.74
CA ALA A 309 9.40 8.68 3.09
C ALA A 309 10.10 9.87 3.75
N GLY A 310 9.42 10.53 4.67
CA GLY A 310 9.99 11.66 5.41
C GLY A 310 9.19 12.00 6.64
N THR A 311 9.87 12.47 7.68
CA THR A 311 9.21 12.85 8.93
C THR A 311 8.58 14.22 8.84
N VAL A 312 7.43 14.38 9.50
CA VAL A 312 6.61 15.59 9.42
C VAL A 312 6.90 16.61 10.53
N THR A 313 7.79 16.28 11.44
CA THR A 313 8.30 17.20 12.47
C THR A 313 9.70 16.73 12.80
N GLU A 314 10.54 17.63 13.32
CA GLU A 314 11.92 17.32 13.68
C GLU A 314 11.98 16.14 14.65
N PRO A 315 12.46 14.96 14.22
CA PRO A 315 12.86 13.93 15.16
C PRO A 315 14.37 14.04 15.36
N PHE A 316 14.81 13.65 16.56
CA PHE A 316 16.17 13.17 16.73
C PHE A 316 16.49 12.07 15.70
N ALA A 317 17.77 11.86 15.38
CA ALA A 317 18.22 10.81 14.46
C ALA A 317 18.04 9.40 15.08
N ILE A 318 16.80 9.01 15.29
CA ILE A 318 16.37 7.75 15.92
C ILE A 318 15.88 6.83 14.81
N TRP A 319 16.64 5.78 14.53
CA TRP A 319 16.37 4.85 13.44
C TRP A 319 14.97 4.26 13.48
N SER A 320 14.39 4.04 14.68
CA SER A 320 13.08 3.40 14.84
C SER A 320 11.94 4.19 14.20
N LYS A 321 12.12 5.49 13.97
CA LYS A 321 11.13 6.37 13.33
C LYS A 321 11.21 6.39 11.80
N PHE A 322 12.20 5.72 11.23
CA PHE A 322 12.47 5.69 9.79
C PHE A 322 12.41 4.25 9.26
N PRO A 323 12.28 4.07 7.94
CA PRO A 323 12.37 2.75 7.34
C PRO A 323 13.76 2.15 7.61
N SER A 324 13.79 0.94 8.15
CA SER A 324 14.98 0.11 8.20
C SER A 324 15.40 -0.31 6.79
N ALA A 325 16.68 -0.66 6.61
CA ALA A 325 17.20 -1.16 5.33
C ALA A 325 16.47 -2.43 4.85
N ARG A 326 15.79 -3.13 5.75
CA ARG A 326 15.08 -4.36 5.44
C ARG A 326 13.82 -4.16 4.59
N VAL A 327 13.39 -2.91 4.36
CA VAL A 327 12.34 -2.57 3.38
C VAL A 327 12.58 -3.22 2.03
N TYR A 328 13.83 -3.27 1.59
CA TYR A 328 14.20 -3.90 0.32
C TYR A 328 14.06 -5.42 0.37
N ALA A 329 14.35 -6.06 1.50
CA ALA A 329 14.17 -7.51 1.64
C ALA A 329 12.68 -7.90 1.64
N HIS A 330 11.82 -7.09 2.27
CA HIS A 330 10.37 -7.28 2.20
C HIS A 330 9.84 -7.12 0.78
N GLN A 331 10.32 -6.11 0.05
CA GLN A 331 9.93 -5.89 -1.34
C GLN A 331 10.35 -7.07 -2.24
N VAL A 332 11.58 -7.57 -2.06
CA VAL A 332 12.11 -8.72 -2.81
C VAL A 332 11.39 -10.02 -2.44
N ALA A 333 10.84 -10.12 -1.23
CA ALA A 333 9.98 -11.23 -0.82
C ALA A 333 8.57 -11.19 -1.46
N GLY A 334 8.23 -10.14 -2.23
CA GLY A 334 6.98 -10.00 -2.96
C GLY A 334 5.91 -9.16 -2.25
N CYS A 335 6.24 -8.51 -1.12
CA CYS A 335 5.34 -7.53 -0.50
C CYS A 335 5.18 -6.30 -1.40
N THR A 336 4.00 -5.68 -1.35
CA THR A 336 3.80 -4.34 -1.89
C THR A 336 4.67 -3.33 -1.13
N LEU A 337 4.93 -2.14 -1.69
CA LEU A 337 5.74 -1.13 -1.02
C LEU A 337 5.12 -0.65 0.30
N ILE A 338 3.79 -0.53 0.41
CA ILE A 338 3.14 -0.18 1.67
C ILE A 338 3.39 -1.25 2.75
N GLU A 339 3.26 -2.53 2.40
CA GLU A 339 3.55 -3.64 3.31
C GLU A 339 5.02 -3.66 3.72
N SER A 340 5.92 -3.43 2.76
CA SER A 340 7.36 -3.40 2.98
C SER A 340 7.76 -2.28 3.94
N LEU A 341 7.15 -1.09 3.80
CA LEU A 341 7.43 0.07 4.64
C LEU A 341 6.92 -0.11 6.07
N TYR A 342 5.68 -0.54 6.27
CA TYR A 342 5.14 -0.74 7.61
C TYR A 342 5.82 -1.90 8.37
N GLN A 343 6.34 -2.88 7.64
CA GLN A 343 7.23 -3.91 8.21
C GLN A 343 8.60 -3.37 8.63
N SER A 344 9.02 -2.25 8.07
CA SER A 344 10.36 -1.69 8.25
C SER A 344 10.42 -0.52 9.22
N ILE A 345 9.29 -0.04 9.73
CA ILE A 345 9.23 1.14 10.61
C ILE A 345 8.67 0.72 11.97
N LYS A 346 9.52 0.76 13.00
CA LYS A 346 9.12 0.43 14.37
C LYS A 346 8.14 1.45 14.95
N CYS A 347 8.39 2.74 14.74
CA CYS A 347 7.58 3.84 15.25
C CYS A 347 7.08 4.73 14.10
N PRO A 348 5.96 4.38 13.43
CA PRO A 348 5.47 5.10 12.24
C PRO A 348 4.70 6.40 12.56
N LEU A 349 4.73 6.87 13.81
CA LEU A 349 3.83 7.94 14.28
C LEU A 349 4.16 9.34 13.74
N GLN A 350 5.40 9.58 13.28
CA GLN A 350 5.85 10.88 12.76
C GLN A 350 6.24 10.85 11.29
N ILE A 351 6.09 9.70 10.62
CA ILE A 351 6.55 9.53 9.24
C ILE A 351 5.40 9.65 8.26
N LEU A 352 5.67 10.27 7.12
CA LEU A 352 4.80 10.33 5.97
C LEU A 352 5.41 9.48 4.86
N LEU A 353 4.65 8.53 4.37
CA LEU A 353 4.95 7.66 3.23
C LEU A 353 4.22 8.19 2.02
N VAL A 354 4.94 8.46 0.93
CA VAL A 354 4.37 9.09 -0.28
C VAL A 354 4.83 8.38 -1.55
N GLY A 355 3.88 8.13 -2.45
CA GLY A 355 4.10 7.50 -3.75
C GLY A 355 3.06 6.43 -4.03
N GLU A 356 3.42 5.45 -4.85
CA GLU A 356 2.51 4.38 -5.26
C GLU A 356 2.59 3.18 -4.28
N PRO A 357 1.50 2.83 -3.56
CA PRO A 357 1.55 1.86 -2.46
C PRO A 357 1.63 0.39 -2.91
N PHE A 358 1.08 0.03 -4.08
CA PHE A 358 0.97 -1.36 -4.52
C PHE A 358 2.22 -1.89 -5.24
N ALA A 359 3.15 -1.02 -5.63
CA ALA A 359 4.31 -1.38 -6.43
C ALA A 359 5.03 -2.60 -5.83
N ALA A 360 5.06 -3.68 -6.59
CA ALA A 360 5.60 -4.97 -6.13
C ALA A 360 6.48 -5.61 -7.22
N PRO A 361 7.72 -5.14 -7.44
CA PRO A 361 8.52 -5.62 -8.55
C PRO A 361 8.85 -7.12 -8.52
N TRP A 362 8.87 -7.71 -7.33
CA TRP A 362 9.11 -9.14 -7.11
C TRP A 362 7.83 -9.92 -6.78
N SER A 363 6.65 -9.35 -7.01
CA SER A 363 5.42 -10.14 -6.95
C SER A 363 5.46 -11.29 -7.98
N PRO A 364 4.82 -12.44 -7.70
CA PRO A 364 4.79 -13.55 -8.65
C PRO A 364 4.15 -13.17 -9.99
N CYS A 365 4.87 -13.44 -11.08
CA CYS A 365 4.41 -13.17 -12.44
C CYS A 365 3.42 -14.23 -12.94
N GLY A 366 2.23 -13.77 -13.33
CA GLY A 366 1.32 -14.19 -14.41
C GLY A 366 1.25 -15.62 -14.98
N ALA A 367 1.86 -16.64 -14.38
CA ALA A 367 1.66 -18.02 -14.82
C ALA A 367 0.29 -18.59 -14.39
N ASP A 368 -0.37 -17.92 -13.43
CA ASP A 368 -1.59 -18.42 -12.84
C ASP A 368 -2.81 -17.68 -13.41
N LYS A 369 -3.81 -18.46 -13.81
CA LYS A 369 -5.09 -17.94 -14.29
C LYS A 369 -6.20 -18.41 -13.39
N LEU A 370 -6.98 -17.44 -12.92
CA LEU A 370 -8.20 -17.70 -12.18
C LEU A 370 -9.34 -17.94 -13.16
N MET A 371 -9.79 -19.19 -13.27
CA MET A 371 -10.95 -19.55 -14.06
C MET A 371 -12.15 -19.68 -13.15
N VAL A 372 -13.24 -19.00 -13.50
CA VAL A 372 -14.49 -19.10 -12.75
C VAL A 372 -15.53 -19.69 -13.68
N ARG A 373 -16.06 -20.86 -13.29
CA ARG A 373 -17.29 -21.40 -13.85
C ARG A 373 -18.43 -20.62 -13.21
N ALA A 374 -18.74 -19.51 -13.85
CA ALA A 374 -19.92 -18.70 -13.56
C ALA A 374 -21.05 -19.08 -14.53
N PRO A 375 -22.30 -18.66 -14.26
CA PRO A 375 -23.38 -18.86 -15.21
C PRO A 375 -23.13 -18.09 -16.51
N GLU A 376 -23.68 -18.60 -17.64
CA GLU A 376 -23.45 -18.07 -19.00
C GLU A 376 -23.43 -16.53 -19.08
N GLU A 377 -22.35 -15.99 -19.66
CA GLU A 377 -22.17 -14.55 -19.88
C GLU A 377 -23.33 -13.95 -20.68
N GLY A 378 -23.79 -12.77 -20.24
CA GLY A 378 -24.89 -12.04 -20.88
C GLY A 378 -26.29 -12.60 -20.61
N LYS A 379 -26.43 -13.73 -19.90
CA LYS A 379 -27.75 -14.21 -19.46
C LYS A 379 -28.06 -13.73 -18.04
N PRO A 380 -29.28 -13.21 -17.80
CA PRO A 380 -29.68 -12.82 -16.47
C PRO A 380 -29.68 -13.98 -15.47
N LEU A 381 -29.07 -13.76 -14.31
CA LEU A 381 -29.04 -14.68 -13.18
C LEU A 381 -30.31 -14.53 -12.34
N SER A 382 -30.79 -15.64 -11.79
CA SER A 382 -31.94 -15.63 -10.87
C SER A 382 -31.92 -16.85 -9.94
N GLY A 383 -32.42 -16.67 -8.72
CA GLY A 383 -32.40 -17.69 -7.67
C GLY A 383 -31.00 -17.98 -7.12
N LYS A 384 -30.77 -19.23 -6.73
CA LYS A 384 -29.49 -19.70 -6.18
C LYS A 384 -28.47 -19.96 -7.29
N ILE A 385 -27.31 -19.35 -7.19
CA ILE A 385 -26.21 -19.47 -8.12
C ILE A 385 -25.02 -20.11 -7.41
N THR A 386 -24.37 -21.05 -8.09
CA THR A 386 -23.09 -21.61 -7.65
C THR A 386 -21.98 -21.07 -8.56
N ALA A 387 -20.96 -20.47 -7.96
CA ALA A 387 -19.69 -20.17 -8.61
C ALA A 387 -18.69 -21.28 -8.24
N GLU A 388 -18.03 -21.86 -9.24
CA GLU A 388 -16.92 -22.78 -9.03
C GLU A 388 -15.64 -22.18 -9.60
N VAL A 389 -14.57 -22.26 -8.82
CA VAL A 389 -13.30 -21.60 -9.09
C VAL A 389 -12.23 -22.66 -9.26
N GLU A 390 -11.48 -22.52 -10.34
CA GLU A 390 -10.35 -23.37 -10.69
C GLU A 390 -9.16 -22.45 -10.99
N VAL A 391 -8.00 -22.74 -10.38
CA VAL A 391 -6.77 -22.01 -10.67
C VAL A 391 -5.89 -22.87 -11.54
N GLU A 392 -5.69 -22.45 -12.78
CA GLU A 392 -4.65 -23.01 -13.64
C GLU A 392 -3.33 -22.38 -13.18
N SER A 393 -2.45 -23.14 -12.54
CA SER A 393 -1.12 -22.67 -12.15
C SER A 393 -0.03 -23.36 -12.96
N GLY A 394 0.91 -22.57 -13.49
CA GLY A 394 2.15 -23.09 -14.07
C GLY A 394 3.19 -23.53 -13.02
N THR A 395 2.85 -23.46 -11.72
CA THR A 395 3.73 -23.78 -10.59
C THR A 395 3.02 -24.70 -9.58
N VAL A 396 3.75 -25.22 -8.59
CA VAL A 396 3.17 -25.99 -7.47
C VAL A 396 2.47 -25.07 -6.45
N ALA A 397 2.14 -23.83 -6.82
CA ALA A 397 1.52 -22.88 -5.90
C ALA A 397 0.11 -23.34 -5.54
N ALA A 398 -0.11 -23.64 -4.26
CA ALA A 398 -1.43 -23.98 -3.75
C ALA A 398 -2.22 -22.70 -3.46
N TYR A 399 -3.36 -22.56 -4.11
CA TYR A 399 -4.42 -21.62 -3.75
C TYR A 399 -5.42 -22.34 -2.87
N THR A 400 -5.61 -21.85 -1.65
CA THR A 400 -6.44 -22.54 -0.66
C THR A 400 -7.55 -21.70 -0.10
N GLN A 401 -7.52 -20.38 -0.29
CA GLN A 401 -8.56 -19.47 0.18
C GLN A 401 -9.11 -18.68 -0.98
N PHE A 402 -10.44 -18.55 -1.02
CA PHE A 402 -11.15 -17.81 -2.05
C PHE A 402 -12.08 -16.79 -1.39
N MET A 403 -12.15 -15.59 -1.97
CA MET A 403 -13.09 -14.54 -1.56
C MET A 403 -13.98 -14.19 -2.74
N PHE A 404 -15.28 -14.03 -2.46
CA PHE A 404 -16.29 -13.69 -3.44
C PHE A 404 -16.89 -12.34 -3.07
N LEU A 405 -16.90 -11.40 -4.00
CA LEU A 405 -17.44 -10.06 -3.81
C LEU A 405 -18.48 -9.72 -4.87
N LEU A 406 -19.46 -8.91 -4.49
CA LEU A 406 -20.44 -8.32 -5.39
C LEU A 406 -20.43 -6.80 -5.19
N ASP A 407 -20.14 -6.06 -6.26
CA ASP A 407 -19.95 -4.61 -6.25
C ASP A 407 -18.95 -4.14 -5.17
N GLY A 408 -17.92 -4.95 -4.93
CA GLY A 408 -16.89 -4.72 -3.90
C GLY A 408 -17.30 -5.14 -2.49
N LYS A 409 -18.54 -5.57 -2.24
CA LYS A 409 -18.97 -6.10 -0.93
C LYS A 409 -18.69 -7.59 -0.83
N MET A 410 -18.12 -8.04 0.27
CA MET A 410 -17.82 -9.46 0.47
C MET A 410 -19.13 -10.26 0.63
N LEU A 411 -19.35 -11.24 -0.23
CA LEU A 411 -20.43 -12.22 -0.09
C LEU A 411 -20.02 -13.38 0.82
N GLY A 412 -18.74 -13.77 0.79
CA GLY A 412 -18.20 -14.84 1.62
C GLY A 412 -16.79 -15.28 1.23
N LYS A 413 -16.26 -16.22 2.01
CA LYS A 413 -14.97 -16.88 1.77
C LYS A 413 -15.12 -18.40 1.81
N THR A 414 -14.26 -19.12 1.10
CA THR A 414 -14.19 -20.58 1.16
C THR A 414 -12.74 -21.04 1.29
N ASP A 415 -12.53 -22.13 2.04
CA ASP A 415 -11.25 -22.81 2.14
C ASP A 415 -11.29 -24.13 1.35
N GLY A 416 -10.19 -24.46 0.68
CA GLY A 416 -10.00 -25.71 -0.06
C GLY A 416 -10.79 -25.79 -1.37
N THR A 417 -12.12 -25.92 -1.29
CA THR A 417 -12.98 -25.98 -2.49
C THR A 417 -13.31 -24.57 -2.96
N GLY A 418 -12.94 -24.22 -4.19
CA GLY A 418 -13.30 -22.96 -4.84
C GLY A 418 -14.80 -22.84 -5.18
N ARG A 419 -15.69 -23.51 -4.46
CA ARG A 419 -17.13 -23.55 -4.73
C ARG A 419 -17.89 -22.68 -3.73
N PHE A 420 -18.66 -21.73 -4.21
CA PHE A 420 -19.46 -20.81 -3.40
C PHE A 420 -20.89 -20.69 -3.94
N GLU A 421 -21.88 -20.74 -3.06
CA GLU A 421 -23.30 -20.55 -3.41
C GLU A 421 -23.78 -19.20 -2.87
N PHE A 422 -24.49 -18.42 -3.69
CA PHE A 422 -25.18 -17.22 -3.24
C PHE A 422 -26.59 -17.13 -3.81
N ASP A 423 -27.49 -16.53 -3.04
CA ASP A 423 -28.89 -16.33 -3.40
C ASP A 423 -29.09 -14.94 -4.01
N THR A 424 -29.35 -14.90 -5.30
CA THR A 424 -29.55 -13.62 -6.01
C THR A 424 -30.83 -12.91 -5.57
N THR A 425 -31.81 -13.58 -4.92
CA THR A 425 -33.06 -12.95 -4.46
C THR A 425 -32.84 -11.93 -3.33
N LEU A 426 -31.68 -12.00 -2.66
CA LEU A 426 -31.25 -11.05 -1.64
C LEU A 426 -30.54 -9.82 -2.24
N VAL A 427 -30.38 -9.79 -3.56
CA VAL A 427 -29.65 -8.77 -4.29
C VAL A 427 -30.62 -7.98 -5.17
N LYS A 428 -30.36 -6.68 -5.33
CA LYS A 428 -31.13 -5.82 -6.23
C LYS A 428 -31.03 -6.33 -7.67
N ASN A 429 -32.10 -6.21 -8.45
CA ASN A 429 -32.03 -6.51 -9.89
C ASN A 429 -31.20 -5.45 -10.64
N GLY A 430 -30.45 -5.87 -11.65
CA GLY A 430 -29.64 -5.00 -12.52
C GLY A 430 -28.22 -5.51 -12.76
N PRO A 431 -27.36 -4.68 -13.37
CA PRO A 431 -25.96 -5.01 -13.60
C PRO A 431 -25.14 -4.93 -12.31
N HIS A 432 -24.24 -5.89 -12.13
CA HIS A 432 -23.31 -5.97 -11.00
C HIS A 432 -21.91 -6.41 -11.44
N ALA A 433 -20.91 -6.08 -10.63
CA ALA A 433 -19.55 -6.58 -10.77
C ALA A 433 -19.31 -7.70 -9.76
N PHE A 434 -19.19 -8.94 -10.23
CA PHE A 434 -18.85 -10.09 -9.40
C PHE A 434 -17.34 -10.33 -9.44
N ARG A 435 -16.65 -10.17 -8.30
CA ARG A 435 -15.22 -10.41 -8.18
C ARG A 435 -14.96 -11.73 -7.46
N VAL A 436 -14.08 -12.54 -8.01
CA VAL A 436 -13.52 -13.70 -7.33
C VAL A 436 -12.04 -13.46 -7.10
N VAL A 437 -11.57 -13.74 -5.90
CA VAL A 437 -10.16 -13.60 -5.49
C VAL A 437 -9.66 -14.96 -5.02
N ALA A 438 -8.47 -15.36 -5.44
CA ALA A 438 -7.79 -16.55 -4.96
C ALA A 438 -6.47 -16.16 -4.30
N TYR A 439 -6.25 -16.65 -3.09
CA TYR A 439 -5.07 -16.38 -2.28
C TYR A 439 -4.12 -17.56 -2.31
N ARG A 440 -2.85 -17.30 -2.64
CA ARG A 440 -1.79 -18.30 -2.48
C ARG A 440 -1.50 -18.58 -1.02
N THR A 441 -1.07 -19.80 -0.75
CA THR A 441 -0.46 -20.17 0.54
C THR A 441 0.89 -19.48 0.73
N GLY A 442 1.25 -19.18 1.99
CA GLY A 442 2.55 -18.59 2.34
C GLY A 442 2.45 -17.46 3.36
N ALA A 443 3.61 -16.91 3.72
CA ALA A 443 3.71 -15.74 4.60
C ALA A 443 3.45 -14.43 3.85
N VAL A 444 3.90 -14.33 2.59
CA VAL A 444 3.52 -13.26 1.66
C VAL A 444 2.48 -13.86 0.71
N ARG A 445 1.20 -13.71 1.04
CA ARG A 445 0.09 -14.30 0.28
C ARG A 445 -0.27 -13.42 -0.90
N SER A 446 0.42 -13.60 -2.01
CA SER A 446 -0.02 -13.03 -3.28
C SER A 446 -1.41 -13.55 -3.65
N GLN A 447 -2.25 -12.68 -4.21
CA GLN A 447 -3.59 -12.98 -4.66
C GLN A 447 -3.77 -12.57 -6.12
N ILE A 448 -4.60 -13.34 -6.81
CA ILE A 448 -5.09 -13.00 -8.15
C ILE A 448 -6.61 -12.85 -8.07
N PHE A 449 -7.17 -12.02 -8.95
CA PHE A 449 -8.61 -11.83 -9.00
C PHE A 449 -9.12 -11.73 -10.42
N VAL A 450 -10.43 -11.94 -10.57
CA VAL A 450 -11.15 -11.75 -11.81
C VAL A 450 -12.44 -11.00 -11.54
N ASP A 451 -12.75 -10.03 -12.41
CA ASP A 451 -14.01 -9.29 -12.41
C ASP A 451 -14.91 -9.83 -13.53
N ILE A 452 -16.13 -10.25 -13.17
CA ILE A 452 -17.11 -10.84 -14.07
C ILE A 452 -18.36 -9.95 -14.03
N PRO A 453 -18.71 -9.26 -15.13
CA PRO A 453 -19.98 -8.54 -15.20
C PRO A 453 -21.13 -9.55 -15.20
N ILE A 454 -22.11 -9.34 -14.32
CA ILE A 454 -23.32 -10.17 -14.24
C ILE A 454 -24.57 -9.28 -14.25
N ASP A 455 -25.69 -9.80 -14.75
CA ASP A 455 -27.00 -9.13 -14.70
C ASP A 455 -27.94 -9.98 -13.85
N ILE A 456 -28.54 -9.43 -12.80
CA ILE A 456 -29.44 -10.15 -11.90
C ILE A 456 -30.89 -9.76 -12.22
N ARG A 457 -31.75 -10.75 -12.46
CA ARG A 457 -33.19 -10.56 -12.73
C ARG A 457 -34.03 -11.61 -12.02
N ASN A 458 -34.32 -11.37 -10.75
CA ASN A 458 -35.31 -12.13 -10.01
C ASN A 458 -36.73 -11.69 -10.37
N ARG A 459 -37.65 -12.66 -10.40
CA ARG A 459 -39.08 -12.36 -10.46
C ARG A 459 -39.49 -11.74 -9.12
N PRO A 460 -40.35 -10.71 -9.14
CA PRO A 460 -40.85 -10.06 -7.93
C PRO A 460 -41.63 -11.02 -7.03
#